data_AF-A0A673B6I4-F1
#
_entry.id   AF-A0A673B6I4-F1
#
_cell.length_a   1.000
_cell.length_b   1.000
_cell.length_c   1.000
_cell.angle_alpha   90.00
_cell.angle_beta   90.00
_cell.angle_gamma   90.00
#
_symmetry.space_group_name_H-M   'P 1'
#
loop_
_entity.id
_entity.type
_entity.pdbx_description
1 polymer ?
#
loop_
_entity_poly.entity_id
_entity_poly.type
_entity_poly.pdbx_seq_one_letter_code
_entity_poly.pdbx_strand_id
1 'polypeptide(L)'
;MAARLGNVRTQLVDRLSLEVINQILDRLFEDGVLNEGEKDGIIQANQKRSDKARDLIDIVRKKGDVASEKMLDILQDRDPMLCSSLGLQSQ
;
A
#
# COMPACT_ATOMS: atom_id res chain seq x y z
N MET A 1 -5.14 5.93 -10.92
CA MET A 1 -5.04 4.79 -9.97
C MET A 1 -5.18 5.23 -8.50
N ALA A 2 -4.56 6.34 -8.11
CA ALA A 2 -4.58 6.94 -6.77
C ALA A 2 -5.98 7.22 -6.19
N ALA A 3 -6.94 7.63 -7.04
CA ALA A 3 -8.33 7.86 -6.62
C ALA A 3 -9.05 6.55 -6.21
N ARG A 4 -8.78 5.44 -6.92
CA ARG A 4 -9.37 4.12 -6.59
C ARG A 4 -8.85 3.62 -5.24
N LEU A 5 -7.53 3.71 -5.03
CA LEU A 5 -6.87 3.41 -3.75
C LEU A 5 -7.48 4.21 -2.59
N GLY A 6 -7.81 5.48 -2.79
CA GLY A 6 -8.50 6.31 -1.81
C GLY A 6 -9.89 5.77 -1.42
N ASN A 7 -10.66 5.28 -2.39
CA ASN A 7 -12.03 4.78 -2.15
C ASN A 7 -12.05 3.45 -1.41
N VAL A 8 -11.09 2.56 -1.67
CA VAL A 8 -10.96 1.27 -1.00
C VAL A 8 -10.05 1.32 0.24
N ARG A 9 -9.49 2.49 0.57
CA ARG A 9 -8.50 2.68 1.65
C ARG A 9 -8.94 2.03 2.96
N THR A 10 -10.19 2.24 3.38
CA THR A 10 -10.70 1.67 4.63
C THR A 10 -10.70 0.14 4.60
N GLN A 11 -11.09 -0.45 3.47
CA GLN A 11 -11.12 -1.91 3.31
C GLN A 11 -9.72 -2.51 3.24
N LEU A 12 -8.79 -1.82 2.57
CA LEU A 12 -7.37 -2.21 2.55
C LEU A 12 -6.76 -2.14 3.95
N VAL A 13 -7.00 -1.05 4.68
CA VAL A 13 -6.51 -0.90 6.05
C VAL A 13 -7.02 -2.04 6.93
N ASP A 14 -8.28 -2.46 6.79
CA ASP A 14 -8.89 -3.52 7.59
C ASP A 14 -8.40 -4.93 7.20
N ARG A 15 -8.15 -5.17 5.90
CA ARG A 15 -7.86 -6.52 5.37
C ARG A 15 -6.38 -6.82 5.13
N LEU A 16 -5.53 -5.82 4.96
CA LEU A 16 -4.09 -6.07 4.78
C LEU A 16 -3.53 -6.85 5.98
N SER A 17 -2.44 -7.58 5.85
CA SER A 17 -1.73 -8.13 7.00
C SER A 17 -0.48 -7.30 7.28
N LEU A 18 0.11 -7.41 8.47
CA LEU A 18 1.34 -6.67 8.78
C LEU A 18 2.46 -7.12 7.84
N GLU A 19 2.47 -8.41 7.50
CA GLU A 19 3.40 -9.01 6.55
C GLU A 19 3.24 -8.40 5.15
N VAL A 20 2.03 -8.33 4.62
CA VAL A 20 1.77 -7.72 3.30
C VAL A 20 2.15 -6.23 3.29
N ILE A 21 1.87 -5.49 4.38
CA ILE A 21 2.28 -4.09 4.51
C ILE A 21 3.80 -3.95 4.42
N ASN A 22 4.54 -4.76 5.18
CA ASN A 22 6.01 -4.71 5.18
C ASN A 22 6.57 -5.07 3.81
N GLN A 23 6.02 -6.09 3.13
CA GLN A 23 6.46 -6.46 1.79
C GLN A 23 6.18 -5.36 0.74
N ILE A 24 5.04 -4.68 0.83
CA ILE A 24 4.75 -3.53 -0.04
C ILE A 24 5.74 -2.40 0.26
N LEU A 25 6.03 -2.11 1.54
CA LEU A 25 7.04 -1.12 1.92
C LEU A 25 8.42 -1.44 1.35
N ASP A 26 8.85 -2.69 1.49
CA ASP A 26 10.14 -3.17 0.99
C ASP A 26 10.25 -3.01 -0.52
N ARG A 27 9.27 -3.50 -1.29
CA ARG A 27 9.27 -3.38 -2.74
C ARG A 27 9.19 -1.94 -3.23
N LEU A 28 8.34 -1.10 -2.61
CA LEU A 28 8.25 0.31 -2.98
C LEU A 28 9.55 1.07 -2.68
N PHE A 29 10.29 0.66 -1.65
CA PHE A 29 11.61 1.19 -1.36
C PHE A 29 12.66 0.72 -2.38
N GLU A 30 12.69 -0.58 -2.70
CA GLU A 30 13.56 -1.14 -3.75
C GLU A 30 13.33 -0.48 -5.12
N ASP A 31 12.07 -0.19 -5.43
CA ASP A 31 11.67 0.50 -6.65
C ASP A 31 12.00 2.01 -6.67
N GLY A 32 12.56 2.55 -5.58
CA GLY A 32 12.88 3.97 -5.42
C GLY A 32 11.64 4.86 -5.30
N VAL A 33 10.45 4.28 -5.07
CA VAL A 33 9.22 5.03 -4.83
C VAL A 33 9.27 5.65 -3.44
N LEU A 34 9.57 4.85 -2.41
CA LEU A 34 9.77 5.33 -1.03
C LEU A 34 11.25 5.60 -0.78
N ASN A 35 11.54 6.65 -0.03
CA ASN A 35 12.88 6.85 0.55
C ASN A 35 12.98 6.18 1.93
N GLU A 36 14.21 6.07 2.45
CA GLU A 36 14.49 5.42 3.73
C GLU A 36 13.72 6.09 4.88
N GLY A 37 13.67 7.42 4.92
CA GLY A 37 12.95 8.18 5.94
C GLY A 37 11.43 7.99 5.91
N GLU A 38 10.83 7.86 4.72
CA GLU A 38 9.40 7.55 4.57
C GLU A 38 9.10 6.14 5.05
N LYS A 39 9.93 5.16 4.69
CA LYS A 39 9.77 3.77 5.11
C LYS A 39 9.91 3.63 6.63
N ASP A 40 10.99 4.17 7.20
CA ASP A 40 11.22 4.13 8.65
C ASP A 40 10.17 4.95 9.41
N GLY A 41 9.71 6.07 8.85
CA GLY A 41 8.60 6.83 9.40
C GLY A 41 7.35 5.98 9.56
N ILE A 42 6.94 5.23 8.54
CA ILE A 42 5.77 4.34 8.62
C ILE A 42 6.00 3.21 9.63
N ILE A 43 7.20 2.62 9.64
CA ILE A 43 7.52 1.48 10.51
C ILE A 43 7.57 1.88 11.98
N GLN A 44 8.17 3.03 12.29
CA GLN A 44 8.41 3.51 13.65
C GLN A 44 7.27 4.35 14.22
N ALA A 45 6.60 5.19 13.42
CA ALA A 45 5.55 6.08 13.92
C ALA A 45 4.27 5.32 14.33
N ASN A 46 4.05 4.13 13.77
CA ASN A 46 2.80 3.40 13.93
C ASN A 46 3.02 2.05 14.62
N GLN A 47 2.47 1.87 15.82
CA GLN A 47 2.46 0.56 16.48
C GLN A 47 1.36 -0.36 15.95
N LYS A 48 0.25 0.21 15.46
CA LYS A 48 -0.89 -0.55 14.95
C LYS A 48 -0.73 -0.82 13.46
N ARG A 49 -1.07 -2.04 13.06
CA ARG A 49 -1.13 -2.48 11.65
C ARG A 49 -2.01 -1.55 10.80
N SER A 50 -3.16 -1.13 11.34
CA SER A 50 -4.10 -0.26 10.65
C SER A 50 -3.52 1.11 10.33
N ASP A 51 -2.71 1.65 11.24
CA ASP A 51 -2.14 2.98 11.08
C ASP A 51 -0.98 2.94 10.08
N LYS A 52 -0.15 1.87 10.11
CA LYS A 52 0.85 1.58 9.07
C LYS A 52 0.22 1.49 7.68
N ALA A 53 -0.87 0.75 7.53
CA ALA A 53 -1.56 0.62 6.25
C ALA A 53 -2.11 1.95 5.75
N ARG A 54 -2.65 2.78 6.65
CA ARG A 54 -3.20 4.09 6.29
C ARG A 54 -2.10 5.01 5.77
N ASP A 55 -0.98 5.09 6.49
CA ASP A 55 0.14 5.95 6.10
C ASP A 55 0.80 5.48 4.80
N LEU A 56 0.96 4.17 4.62
CA LEU A 56 1.42 3.58 3.37
C LEU A 56 0.54 4.02 2.19
N ILE A 57 -0.78 3.84 2.30
CA ILE A 57 -1.73 4.21 1.24
C ILE A 57 -1.69 5.72 0.98
N ASP A 58 -1.64 6.54 2.03
CA ASP A 58 -1.65 7.99 1.90
C ASP A 58 -0.34 8.52 1.28
N ILE A 59 0.82 7.93 1.59
CA ILE A 59 2.12 8.28 0.97
C ILE A 59 2.15 7.87 -0.51
N VAL A 60 1.74 6.63 -0.80
CA VAL A 60 1.68 6.12 -2.17
C VAL A 60 0.74 6.97 -3.03
N ARG A 61 -0.43 7.36 -2.48
CA ARG A 61 -1.39 8.24 -3.16
C ARG A 61 -0.81 9.64 -3.40
N LYS A 62 -0.06 10.19 -2.44
CA LYS A 62 0.62 11.49 -2.58
C LYS A 62 1.71 11.49 -3.64
N LYS A 63 2.42 10.38 -3.80
CA LYS A 63 3.45 10.22 -4.86
C LYS A 63 2.87 10.14 -6.26
N GLY A 64 1.61 9.72 -6.38
CA GLY A 64 0.84 9.77 -7.62
C GLY A 64 0.44 8.39 -8.14
N ASP A 65 0.00 8.38 -9.40
CA ASP A 65 -0.61 7.20 -10.00
C ASP A 65 0.37 6.05 -10.22
N VAL A 66 1.64 6.34 -10.57
CA VAL A 66 2.67 5.31 -10.79
C VAL A 66 2.97 4.52 -9.51
N ALA A 67 3.10 5.23 -8.38
CA ALA A 67 3.31 4.60 -7.07
C ALA A 67 2.08 3.76 -6.67
N SER A 68 0.89 4.31 -6.93
CA SER A 68 -0.39 3.64 -6.64
C SER A 68 -0.56 2.36 -7.45
N GLU A 69 -0.15 2.36 -8.71
CA GLU A 69 -0.17 1.18 -9.57
C GLU A 69 0.81 0.11 -9.09
N LYS A 70 2.05 0.49 -8.76
CA LYS A 70 3.03 -0.44 -8.17
C LYS A 70 2.52 -1.09 -6.89
N MET A 71 1.94 -0.31 -5.98
CA MET A 71 1.34 -0.88 -4.76
C MET A 71 0.26 -1.92 -5.07
N LEU A 72 -0.59 -1.66 -6.07
CA LEU A 72 -1.65 -2.58 -6.46
C LEU A 72 -1.12 -3.84 -7.13
N ASP A 73 -0.06 -3.73 -7.95
CA ASP A 73 0.61 -4.88 -8.56
C ASP A 73 1.18 -5.81 -7.48
N ILE A 74 1.88 -5.24 -6.49
CA ILE A 74 2.38 -6.01 -5.34
C ILE A 74 1.23 -6.64 -4.56
N LEU A 75 0.16 -5.87 -4.31
CA LEU A 75 -1.00 -6.39 -3.61
C LEU A 75 -1.70 -7.50 -4.39
N GLN A 76 -1.77 -7.41 -5.72
CA GLN A 76 -2.37 -8.43 -6.58
C GLN A 76 -1.51 -9.70 -6.62
N ASP A 77 -0.19 -9.58 -6.58
CA ASP A 77 0.73 -10.72 -6.48
C ASP A 77 0.62 -11.43 -5.13
N ARG A 78 0.44 -10.67 -4.02
CA ARG A 78 0.35 -11.23 -2.66
C ARG A 78 -1.04 -11.70 -2.26
N ASP A 79 -2.06 -10.94 -2.62
CA ASP A 79 -3.45 -11.19 -2.29
C ASP A 79 -4.36 -10.85 -3.48
N PRO A 80 -4.37 -11.71 -4.52
CA PRO A 80 -5.21 -11.53 -5.68
C PRO A 80 -6.71 -11.58 -5.33
N MET A 81 -7.08 -12.31 -4.27
CA MET A 81 -8.47 -12.38 -3.81
C MET A 81 -8.93 -11.04 -3.23
N LEU A 82 -8.09 -10.39 -2.43
CA LEU A 82 -8.38 -9.06 -1.91
C LEU A 82 -8.50 -8.05 -3.04
N CYS A 83 -7.56 -8.02 -3.99
CA CYS A 83 -7.66 -7.15 -5.17
C CYS A 83 -8.94 -7.38 -5.98
N SER A 84 -9.32 -8.65 -6.18
CA SER A 84 -10.56 -9.01 -6.87
C SER A 84 -11.80 -8.56 -6.10
N SER A 85 -11.81 -8.77 -4.77
CA SER A 85 -12.94 -8.40 -3.90
C SER A 85 -13.16 -6.89 -3.80
N LEU A 86 -12.09 -6.11 -4.01
CA LEU A 86 -12.11 -4.64 -3.96
C LEU A 86 -12.23 -3.99 -5.34
N GLY A 87 -12.30 -4.76 -6.43
CA GLY A 87 -12.34 -4.24 -7.79
C GLY A 87 -11.07 -3.47 -8.19
N LEU A 88 -9.92 -3.89 -7.64
CA LEU A 88 -8.61 -3.26 -7.84
C LEU A 88 -7.78 -3.91 -8.94
N GLN A 89 -8.31 -4.92 -9.62
CA GLN A 89 -7.63 -5.57 -10.74
C GLN A 89 -7.21 -4.52 -11.78
N SER A 90 -5.93 -4.53 -12.17
CA SER A 90 -5.50 -3.84 -13.37
C SER A 90 -6.25 -4.46 -14.56
N GLN A 91 -6.96 -3.62 -15.31
CA GLN A 91 -7.48 -4.00 -16.63
C GLN A 91 -6.41 -3.74 -17.68
#